data_AF-K2C2I5-F1
#
_entry.id   AF-K2C2I5-F1
#
_cell.length_a   1.000
_cell.length_b   1.000
_cell.length_c   1.000
_cell.angle_alpha   90.00
_cell.angle_beta   90.00
_cell.angle_gamma   90.00
#
_symmetry.space_group_name_H-M   'P 1'
#
loop_
_entity.id
_entity.type
_entity.pdbx_description
1 polymer ?
#
loop_
_entity_poly.entity_id
_entity_poly.type
_entity_poly.pdbx_seq_one_letter_code
_entity_poly.pdbx_strand_id
1 'polypeptide(L)'
;MTAVQLIPTLQFISLSARGIDQSFLSEGWFIPWQHLVQFIIPDFFGNPSTLNYWGIWNYGEFVGYVGIVPLVFAVYGAFFSKRKEAHFFIGGIIAALIFSLQNPIAEIPFKLAIPFISSSQPTRLVFLVTFSLAVISAIGFDAFLREKEVKIKRFIPYVGLITLFITIWILSYPSINVFGISPENLLVVKRNLVFPTLVLAAGFLLMLVYAFIRNPIAKKMLIILFLVLISFDLLRFSDKFTPFSKKEYIFPNTKSVEFLKKDNEIFRVGSIDSRIFAPNFLTHYRIQSIEGYDPLFLLSYGEFIAASERGKPDIHAPFGFNRIITPHRYDSEFFNLLNVKYVFSLTDIASERYELVFEEGQTKIFKNNDYLPRTFFVERLISEQNVQEQINEVFANDLSRTAIVEESVDDMANLSVGRAVVVKYEDNEIIIKTENKGDGFLVLSDAFYPTWEVQIDGKRAIINKTNFTFRGVFIPEGEHEVIFKNRLFKL
;
A
#
# COMPACT_ATOMS: atom_id res chain seq x y z
N MET A 1 -18.67 15.49 7.64
CA MET A 1 -18.66 14.58 6.49
C MET A 1 -17.52 13.56 6.54
N THR A 2 -16.30 13.92 6.97
CA THR A 2 -15.16 12.98 7.07
C THR A 2 -15.26 11.94 8.19
N ALA A 3 -16.09 12.17 9.22
CA ALA A 3 -16.25 11.27 10.36
C ALA A 3 -16.66 9.83 9.98
N VAL A 4 -17.44 9.67 8.90
CA VAL A 4 -17.88 8.35 8.40
C VAL A 4 -16.70 7.48 7.94
N GLN A 5 -15.61 8.10 7.48
CA GLN A 5 -14.38 7.40 7.11
C GLN A 5 -13.37 7.37 8.25
N LEU A 6 -13.25 8.46 9.02
CA LEU A 6 -12.22 8.56 10.06
C LEU A 6 -12.50 7.63 11.24
N ILE A 7 -13.74 7.53 11.73
CA ILE A 7 -14.05 6.73 12.92
C ILE A 7 -13.74 5.24 12.68
N PRO A 8 -14.22 4.58 11.60
CA PRO A 8 -13.89 3.18 11.35
C PRO A 8 -12.40 2.97 11.12
N THR A 9 -11.72 3.88 10.42
CA THR A 9 -10.26 3.81 10.22
C THR A 9 -9.51 3.89 11.55
N LEU A 10 -9.91 4.77 12.47
CA LEU A 10 -9.27 4.87 13.79
C LEU A 10 -9.44 3.58 14.59
N GLN A 11 -10.63 2.98 14.57
CA GLN A 11 -10.90 1.69 15.19
C GLN A 11 -10.07 0.56 14.55
N PHE A 12 -9.94 0.56 13.23
CA PHE A 12 -9.14 -0.44 12.51
C PHE A 12 -7.64 -0.31 12.80
N ILE A 13 -7.11 0.91 12.82
CA ILE A 13 -5.69 1.16 13.12
C ILE A 13 -5.31 0.61 14.50
N SER A 14 -6.16 0.80 15.53
CA SER A 14 -5.90 0.26 16.88
C SER A 14 -5.86 -1.26 16.96
N LEU A 15 -6.41 -1.95 15.94
CA LEU A 15 -6.45 -3.41 15.84
C LEU A 15 -5.48 -3.94 14.78
N SER A 16 -4.68 -3.06 14.18
CA SER A 16 -3.78 -3.39 13.06
C SER A 16 -2.32 -3.49 13.50
N ALA A 17 -1.49 -4.16 12.71
CA ALA A 17 -0.04 -4.24 12.92
C ALA A 17 0.72 -2.92 12.61
N ARG A 18 0.03 -1.81 12.30
CA ARG A 18 0.61 -0.55 11.78
C ARG A 18 1.74 0.06 12.63
N GLY A 19 1.72 -0.17 13.94
CA GLY A 19 2.66 0.41 14.91
C GLY A 19 4.02 -0.30 15.04
N ILE A 20 4.23 -1.42 14.36
CA ILE A 20 5.32 -2.35 14.69
C ILE A 20 6.52 -2.25 13.72
N ASP A 21 6.25 -1.98 12.44
CA ASP A 21 7.29 -1.99 11.38
C ASP A 21 7.88 -0.60 11.08
N GLN A 22 7.79 0.37 12.00
CA GLN A 22 8.10 1.77 11.70
C GLN A 22 9.17 2.33 12.62
N SER A 23 10.30 2.69 12.01
CA SER A 23 11.39 3.40 12.67
C SER A 23 11.73 4.66 11.89
N PHE A 24 11.65 5.81 12.55
CA PHE A 24 12.07 7.08 11.95
C PHE A 24 13.60 7.16 11.73
N LEU A 25 14.35 6.18 12.23
CA LEU A 25 15.78 6.03 12.03
C LEU A 25 16.13 5.27 10.75
N SER A 26 15.14 4.66 10.08
CA SER A 26 15.36 3.95 8.83
C SER A 26 15.80 4.90 7.71
N GLU A 27 16.76 4.46 6.90
CA GLU A 27 17.07 5.14 5.64
C GLU A 27 15.80 5.23 4.79
N GLY A 28 15.57 6.37 4.15
CA GLY A 28 14.33 6.59 3.42
C GLY A 28 13.25 7.32 4.22
N TRP A 29 13.37 7.45 5.54
CA TRP A 29 12.28 8.03 6.35
C TRP A 29 12.04 9.50 6.06
N PHE A 30 13.13 10.27 5.99
CA PHE A 30 13.15 11.67 5.59
C PHE A 30 13.84 11.82 4.24
N ILE A 31 13.53 12.90 3.55
CA ILE A 31 14.17 13.26 2.29
C ILE A 31 15.53 13.88 2.60
N PRO A 32 16.63 13.35 2.04
CA PRO A 32 17.92 13.99 2.15
C PRO A 32 17.92 15.31 1.38
N TRP A 33 18.51 16.36 1.94
CA TRP A 33 18.48 17.72 1.39
C TRP A 33 18.95 17.79 -0.07
N GLN A 34 19.89 16.93 -0.47
CA GLN A 34 20.42 16.87 -1.82
C GLN A 34 19.36 16.47 -2.85
N HIS A 35 18.30 15.75 -2.46
CA HIS A 35 17.21 15.33 -3.35
C HIS A 35 16.29 16.47 -3.78
N LEU A 36 16.36 17.64 -3.14
CA LEU A 36 15.64 18.84 -3.60
C LEU A 36 16.04 19.27 -5.01
N VAL A 37 17.23 18.90 -5.47
CA VAL A 37 17.66 19.13 -6.86
C VAL A 37 16.72 18.47 -7.88
N GLN A 38 16.00 17.42 -7.49
CA GLN A 38 15.08 16.69 -8.38
C GLN A 38 13.86 17.52 -8.80
N PHE A 39 13.48 18.55 -8.04
CA PHE A 39 12.46 19.53 -8.47
C PHE A 39 12.86 20.31 -9.72
N ILE A 40 14.15 20.32 -10.06
CA ILE A 40 14.74 21.02 -11.19
C ILE A 40 15.27 20.01 -12.21
N ILE A 41 15.96 18.97 -11.76
CA ILE A 41 16.56 17.93 -12.60
C ILE A 41 16.06 16.59 -12.06
N PRO A 42 14.88 16.11 -12.48
CA PRO A 42 14.21 14.96 -11.85
C PRO A 42 15.08 13.70 -11.80
N ASP A 43 15.87 13.46 -12.84
CA ASP A 43 16.78 12.32 -12.92
C ASP A 43 18.23 12.67 -12.52
N PHE A 44 18.46 13.68 -11.66
CA PHE A 44 19.84 14.07 -11.28
C PHE A 44 20.64 12.86 -10.76
N PHE A 45 20.01 12.06 -9.91
CA PHE A 45 20.58 10.84 -9.36
C PHE A 45 20.41 9.61 -10.26
N GLY A 46 20.10 9.79 -11.54
CA GLY A 46 19.74 8.70 -12.45
C GLY A 46 18.27 8.30 -12.36
N ASN A 47 17.92 7.20 -13.01
CA ASN A 47 16.55 6.68 -13.04
C ASN A 47 16.57 5.14 -13.00
N PRO A 48 15.74 4.50 -12.15
CA PRO A 48 15.67 3.04 -12.08
C PRO A 48 15.35 2.36 -13.42
N SER A 49 14.56 2.99 -14.31
CA SER A 49 14.25 2.41 -15.62
C SER A 49 15.46 2.33 -16.56
N THR A 50 16.53 3.06 -16.27
CA THR A 50 17.81 2.99 -16.99
C THR A 50 18.92 2.32 -16.20
N LEU A 51 18.59 1.65 -15.08
CA LEU A 51 19.51 0.89 -14.22
C LEU A 51 20.74 1.71 -13.78
N ASN A 52 20.58 3.02 -13.60
CA ASN A 52 21.67 3.93 -13.25
C ASN A 52 21.31 4.89 -12.11
N TYR A 53 20.29 4.55 -11.33
CA TYR A 53 19.91 5.31 -10.16
C TYR A 53 20.94 5.08 -9.04
N TRP A 54 21.55 6.17 -8.58
CA TRP A 54 22.54 6.19 -7.51
C TRP A 54 22.11 7.07 -6.33
N GLY A 55 20.84 7.49 -6.33
CA GLY A 55 20.26 8.26 -5.23
C GLY A 55 20.00 7.37 -4.02
N ILE A 56 19.74 8.02 -2.88
CA ILE A 56 19.41 7.35 -1.64
C ILE A 56 18.04 6.67 -1.76
N TRP A 57 17.94 5.46 -1.23
CA TRP A 57 16.69 4.70 -1.08
C TRP A 57 15.87 4.53 -2.37
N ASN A 58 14.67 5.10 -2.45
CA ASN A 58 13.72 4.86 -3.53
C ASN A 58 13.45 6.14 -4.35
N TYR A 59 13.71 6.06 -5.66
CA TYR A 59 13.45 7.16 -6.61
C TYR A 59 12.00 7.68 -6.54
N GLY A 60 11.02 6.77 -6.58
CA GLY A 60 9.59 7.12 -6.61
C GLY A 60 9.08 7.76 -5.33
N GLU A 61 9.81 7.63 -4.22
CA GLU A 61 9.47 8.21 -2.93
C GLU A 61 10.01 9.63 -2.76
N PHE A 62 11.13 9.94 -3.41
CA PHE A 62 11.87 11.19 -3.21
C PHE A 62 11.77 12.16 -4.37
N VAL A 63 11.43 11.68 -5.57
CA VAL A 63 11.30 12.53 -6.75
C VAL A 63 10.08 13.44 -6.61
N GLY A 64 10.31 14.75 -6.62
CA GLY A 64 9.28 15.76 -6.81
C GLY A 64 9.61 16.54 -8.06
N TYR A 65 8.67 16.70 -8.99
CA TYR A 65 8.87 17.47 -10.22
C TYR A 65 7.57 18.13 -10.66
N VAL A 66 7.61 19.46 -10.87
CA VAL A 66 6.46 20.26 -11.32
C VAL A 66 6.61 20.76 -12.76
N GLY A 67 7.74 20.43 -13.41
CA GLY A 67 8.14 20.98 -14.71
C GLY A 67 8.98 22.26 -14.58
N ILE A 68 9.89 22.48 -15.53
CA ILE A 68 10.78 23.65 -15.51
C ILE A 68 10.02 24.95 -15.73
N VAL A 69 9.17 25.00 -16.77
CA VAL A 69 8.39 26.21 -17.08
C VAL A 69 7.37 26.53 -15.97
N PRO A 70 6.65 25.53 -15.41
CA PRO A 70 5.80 25.78 -14.25
C PRO A 70 6.58 26.28 -13.04
N LEU A 71 7.80 25.78 -12.79
CA LEU A 71 8.67 26.25 -11.71
C LEU A 71 9.05 27.73 -11.86
N VAL A 72 9.36 28.18 -13.09
CA VAL A 72 9.56 29.63 -13.38
C VAL A 72 8.33 30.42 -12.95
N PHE A 73 7.14 30.02 -13.37
CA PHE A 73 5.92 30.73 -13.03
C PHE A 73 5.59 30.60 -11.54
N ALA A 74 5.97 29.52 -10.86
CA ALA A 74 5.82 29.40 -9.42
C ALA A 74 6.70 30.42 -8.68
N VAL A 75 7.97 30.57 -9.08
CA VAL A 75 8.86 31.60 -8.54
C VAL A 75 8.30 33.00 -8.85
N TYR A 76 7.84 33.25 -10.08
CA TYR A 76 7.22 34.52 -10.45
C TYR A 76 5.98 34.83 -9.58
N GLY A 77 5.10 33.85 -9.42
CA GLY A 77 3.89 33.94 -8.60
C GLY A 77 4.21 34.19 -7.13
N ALA A 78 5.25 33.54 -6.60
CA ALA A 78 5.66 33.70 -5.21
C ALA A 78 6.16 35.11 -4.87
N PHE A 79 6.95 35.72 -5.75
CA PHE A 79 7.56 37.02 -5.48
C PHE A 79 6.78 38.23 -6.01
N PHE A 80 5.98 38.06 -7.06
CA PHE A 80 5.37 39.19 -7.77
C PHE A 80 3.83 39.18 -7.77
N SER A 81 3.19 38.09 -7.35
CA SER A 81 1.74 38.08 -7.19
C SER A 81 1.32 38.80 -5.91
N LYS A 82 0.25 39.59 -5.99
CA LYS A 82 -0.38 40.23 -4.82
C LYS A 82 -1.46 39.34 -4.19
N ARG A 83 -1.67 38.14 -4.72
CA ARG A 83 -2.70 37.21 -4.25
C ARG A 83 -2.31 36.62 -2.90
N LYS A 84 -3.20 36.70 -1.91
CA LYS A 84 -2.98 36.14 -0.57
C LYS A 84 -2.86 34.61 -0.61
N GLU A 85 -3.53 33.99 -1.58
CA GLU A 85 -3.51 32.55 -1.83
C GLU A 85 -2.09 32.06 -2.14
N ALA A 86 -1.28 32.84 -2.86
CA ALA A 86 0.12 32.47 -3.11
C ALA A 86 0.92 32.32 -1.80
N HIS A 87 0.69 33.22 -0.84
CA HIS A 87 1.36 33.18 0.47
C HIS A 87 0.92 31.98 1.32
N PHE A 88 -0.36 31.61 1.24
CA PHE A 88 -0.86 30.39 1.88
C PHE A 88 -0.14 29.13 1.36
N PHE A 89 -0.01 28.99 0.04
CA PHE A 89 0.68 27.85 -0.57
C PHE A 89 2.19 27.88 -0.34
N ILE A 90 2.82 29.06 -0.25
CA ILE A 90 4.23 29.18 0.18
C ILE A 90 4.40 28.66 1.61
N GLY A 91 3.50 29.06 2.53
CA GLY A 91 3.48 28.52 3.89
C GLY A 91 3.31 26.99 3.91
N GLY A 92 2.47 26.46 3.02
CA GLY A 92 2.29 25.03 2.81
C GLY A 92 3.57 24.31 2.34
N ILE A 93 4.29 24.89 1.37
CA ILE A 93 5.60 24.36 0.91
C ILE A 93 6.60 24.34 2.06
N ILE A 94 6.73 25.44 2.80
CA ILE A 94 7.67 25.54 3.92
C ILE A 94 7.33 24.50 4.99
N ALA A 95 6.07 24.40 5.40
CA ALA A 95 5.64 23.41 6.38
C ALA A 95 5.89 21.97 5.91
N ALA A 96 5.53 21.66 4.66
CA ALA A 96 5.75 20.33 4.09
C ALA A 96 7.24 19.97 4.03
N LEU A 97 8.10 20.90 3.59
CA LEU A 97 9.56 20.69 3.54
C LEU A 97 10.17 20.55 4.93
N ILE A 98 9.75 21.37 5.90
CA ILE A 98 10.20 21.25 7.30
C ILE A 98 9.92 19.86 7.84
N PHE A 99 8.75 19.28 7.57
CA PHE A 99 8.41 17.96 8.09
C PHE A 99 8.92 16.81 7.22
N SER A 100 9.18 17.02 5.92
CA SER A 100 9.68 15.97 5.01
C SER A 100 11.21 15.82 5.00
N LEU A 101 11.96 16.89 5.27
CA LEU A 101 13.42 16.89 5.25
C LEU A 101 14.01 16.47 6.60
N GLN A 102 15.18 15.86 6.58
CA GLN A 102 15.86 15.45 7.82
C GLN A 102 16.32 16.67 8.63
N ASN A 103 15.66 16.92 9.77
CA ASN A 103 16.02 17.97 10.72
C ASN A 103 15.36 17.73 12.10
N PRO A 104 15.84 18.37 13.18
CA PRO A 104 15.32 18.14 14.53
C PRO A 104 13.82 18.42 14.72
N ILE A 105 13.22 19.35 13.96
CA ILE A 105 11.79 19.67 14.06
C ILE A 105 10.96 18.53 13.44
N ALA A 106 11.41 18.00 12.31
CA ALA A 106 10.75 16.87 11.63
C ALA A 106 10.69 15.61 12.51
N GLU A 107 11.65 15.44 13.42
CA GLU A 107 11.73 14.29 14.33
C GLU A 107 10.75 14.37 15.52
N ILE A 108 10.24 15.56 15.87
CA ILE A 108 9.41 15.77 17.08
C ILE A 108 8.18 14.85 17.12
N PRO A 109 7.38 14.70 16.04
CA PRO A 109 6.19 13.85 16.09
C PRO A 109 6.51 12.39 16.36
N PHE A 110 7.68 11.92 15.92
CA PHE A 110 8.13 10.54 16.09
C PHE A 110 8.69 10.31 17.49
N LYS A 111 9.50 11.25 18.02
CA LYS A 111 10.05 11.17 19.39
C LYS A 111 8.97 11.26 20.46
N LEU A 112 7.93 12.06 20.23
CA LEU A 112 6.79 12.18 21.14
C LEU A 112 5.74 11.07 20.95
N ALA A 113 5.97 10.14 20.02
CA ALA A 113 5.01 9.10 19.65
C ALA A 113 3.60 9.65 19.40
N ILE A 114 3.49 10.80 18.72
CA ILE A 114 2.19 11.43 18.43
C ILE A 114 1.36 10.44 17.62
N PRO A 115 0.19 10.00 18.13
CA PRO A 115 -0.64 9.01 17.45
C PRO A 115 -0.89 9.37 15.98
N PHE A 116 -0.83 8.38 15.10
CA PHE A 116 -1.04 8.46 13.64
C PHE A 116 0.05 9.21 12.84
N ILE A 117 0.68 10.22 13.42
CA ILE A 117 1.78 10.94 12.77
C ILE A 117 3.07 10.14 12.90
N SER A 118 3.35 9.58 14.08
CA SER A 118 4.55 8.78 14.33
C SER A 118 4.65 7.50 13.50
N SER A 119 3.52 7.05 12.92
CA SER A 119 3.41 5.89 12.05
C SER A 119 3.11 6.25 10.59
N SER A 120 3.43 7.48 10.19
CA SER A 120 3.29 7.98 8.83
C SER A 120 4.62 8.47 8.29
N GLN A 121 5.02 7.98 7.11
CA GLN A 121 6.28 8.37 6.50
C GLN A 121 6.18 9.82 5.99
N PRO A 122 7.04 10.73 6.46
CA PRO A 122 6.91 12.16 6.19
C PRO A 122 7.30 12.55 4.76
N THR A 123 8.05 11.71 4.04
CA THR A 123 8.41 11.92 2.63
C THR A 123 7.19 12.14 1.73
N ARG A 124 6.05 11.54 2.09
CA ARG A 124 4.78 11.72 1.37
C ARG A 124 4.37 13.18 1.26
N LEU A 125 4.78 14.06 2.19
CA LEU A 125 4.47 15.49 2.13
C LEU A 125 5.02 16.19 0.88
N VAL A 126 5.93 15.57 0.11
CA VAL A 126 6.34 16.05 -1.23
C VAL A 126 5.17 16.27 -2.18
N PHE A 127 4.09 15.49 -2.04
CA PHE A 127 2.89 15.72 -2.87
C PHE A 127 2.31 17.12 -2.59
N LEU A 128 2.31 17.59 -1.32
CA LEU A 128 1.84 18.92 -0.95
C LEU A 128 2.76 20.02 -1.50
N VAL A 129 4.07 19.77 -1.53
CA VAL A 129 5.04 20.68 -2.16
C VAL A 129 4.71 20.83 -3.65
N THR A 130 4.56 19.71 -4.36
CA THR A 130 4.28 19.68 -5.80
C THR A 130 2.93 20.32 -6.13
N PHE A 131 1.88 20.01 -5.35
CA PHE A 131 0.56 20.61 -5.49
C PHE A 131 0.61 22.13 -5.26
N SER A 132 1.27 22.57 -4.19
CA SER A 132 1.41 24.00 -3.88
C SER A 132 2.18 24.75 -4.97
N LEU A 133 3.26 24.16 -5.49
CA LEU A 133 4.02 24.72 -6.61
C LEU A 133 3.15 24.83 -7.87
N ALA A 134 2.32 23.83 -8.18
CA ALA A 134 1.40 23.89 -9.32
C ALA A 134 0.37 25.02 -9.18
N VAL A 135 -0.19 25.23 -7.99
CA VAL A 135 -1.13 26.34 -7.74
C VAL A 135 -0.45 27.70 -7.84
N ILE A 136 0.73 27.87 -7.22
CA ILE A 136 1.49 29.12 -7.32
C ILE A 136 1.93 29.37 -8.77
N SER A 137 2.26 28.31 -9.52
CA SER A 137 2.57 28.40 -10.95
C SER A 137 1.41 28.96 -11.75
N ALA A 138 0.19 28.45 -11.55
CA ALA A 138 -1.00 28.99 -12.19
C ALA A 138 -1.26 30.45 -11.82
N ILE A 139 -1.08 30.83 -10.55
CA ILE A 139 -1.18 32.21 -10.09
C ILE A 139 -0.12 33.10 -10.77
N GLY A 140 1.11 32.62 -10.89
CA GLY A 140 2.20 33.34 -11.53
C GLY A 140 1.99 33.49 -13.04
N PHE A 141 1.48 32.46 -13.69
CA PHE A 141 1.13 32.52 -15.11
C PHE A 141 0.00 33.52 -15.37
N ASP A 142 -1.08 33.50 -14.58
CA ASP A 142 -2.17 34.49 -14.66
C ASP A 142 -1.66 35.92 -14.41
N ALA A 143 -0.81 36.12 -13.38
CA ALA A 143 -0.19 37.41 -13.11
C ALA A 143 0.66 37.89 -14.30
N PHE A 144 1.45 37.00 -14.89
CA PHE A 144 2.27 37.28 -16.07
C PHE A 144 1.42 37.71 -17.28
N LEU A 145 0.29 37.03 -17.53
CA LEU A 145 -0.61 37.36 -18.66
C LEU A 145 -1.31 38.71 -18.48
N ARG A 146 -1.61 39.12 -17.25
CA ARG A 146 -2.31 40.39 -16.95
C ARG A 146 -1.41 41.61 -17.03
N GLU A 147 -0.09 41.45 -16.93
CA GLU A 147 0.82 42.59 -17.05
C GLU A 147 0.85 43.12 -18.49
N LYS A 148 0.49 44.41 -18.66
CA LYS A 148 0.46 45.06 -19.97
C LYS A 148 1.85 45.51 -20.45
N GLU A 149 2.73 45.90 -19.53
CA GLU A 149 4.08 46.39 -19.82
C GLU A 149 5.14 45.33 -19.56
N VAL A 150 6.10 45.21 -20.47
CA VAL A 150 7.27 44.34 -20.29
C VAL A 150 8.18 44.97 -19.24
N LYS A 151 8.22 44.37 -18.04
CA LYS A 151 9.08 44.79 -16.94
C LYS A 151 10.21 43.79 -16.74
N ILE A 152 11.39 44.26 -16.34
CA ILE A 152 12.58 43.42 -16.13
C ILE A 152 12.33 42.27 -15.15
N LYS A 153 11.45 42.50 -14.17
CA LYS A 153 11.04 41.49 -13.18
C LYS A 153 10.46 40.20 -13.76
N ARG A 154 9.92 40.22 -14.99
CA ARG A 154 9.44 39.01 -15.69
C ARG A 154 10.55 38.01 -15.98
N PHE A 155 11.77 38.51 -16.17
CA PHE A 155 12.91 37.69 -16.54
C PHE A 155 13.71 37.19 -15.32
N ILE A 156 13.49 37.77 -14.13
CA ILE A 156 14.24 37.41 -12.91
C ILE A 156 14.19 35.91 -12.60
N PRO A 157 13.03 35.22 -12.62
CA PRO A 157 12.99 33.78 -12.36
C PRO A 157 13.78 32.96 -13.38
N TYR A 158 13.72 33.32 -14.66
CA TYR A 158 14.51 32.68 -15.70
C TYR A 158 16.00 32.92 -15.53
N VAL A 159 16.43 34.16 -15.24
CA VAL A 159 17.84 34.46 -14.98
C VAL A 159 18.36 33.62 -13.82
N GLY A 160 17.61 33.54 -12.71
CA GLY A 160 17.97 32.70 -11.57
C GLY A 160 18.12 31.22 -11.93
N LEU A 161 17.15 30.64 -12.66
CA LEU A 161 17.25 29.25 -13.11
C LEU A 161 18.36 29.04 -14.13
N ILE A 162 18.56 29.94 -15.10
CA ILE A 162 19.64 29.84 -16.08
C ILE A 162 21.00 29.85 -15.38
N THR A 163 21.21 30.76 -14.43
CA THR A 163 22.43 30.80 -13.62
C THR A 163 22.61 29.49 -12.87
N LEU A 164 21.57 28.96 -12.23
CA LEU A 164 21.63 27.69 -11.53
C LEU A 164 21.99 26.52 -12.46
N PHE A 165 21.37 26.44 -13.64
CA PHE A 165 21.68 25.41 -14.64
C PHE A 165 23.12 25.51 -15.14
N ILE A 166 23.62 26.72 -15.41
CA ILE A 166 25.03 26.94 -15.78
C ILE A 166 25.95 26.46 -14.67
N THR A 167 25.66 26.80 -13.41
CA THR A 167 26.43 26.34 -12.25
C THR A 167 26.45 24.81 -12.17
N ILE A 168 25.31 24.14 -12.34
CA ILE A 168 25.24 22.68 -12.29
C ILE A 168 25.98 22.04 -13.48
N TRP A 169 25.88 22.62 -14.68
CA TRP A 169 26.68 22.18 -15.84
C TRP A 169 28.18 22.28 -15.57
N ILE A 170 28.66 23.38 -14.98
CA ILE A 170 30.07 23.56 -14.60
C ILE A 170 30.46 22.50 -13.56
N LEU A 171 29.68 22.34 -12.50
CA LEU A 171 29.94 21.37 -11.43
C LEU A 171 29.89 19.91 -11.90
N SER A 172 29.22 19.64 -13.02
CA SER A 172 29.17 18.30 -13.61
C SER A 172 30.49 17.86 -14.26
N TYR A 173 31.45 18.77 -14.47
CA TYR A 173 32.76 18.42 -15.03
C TYR A 173 33.63 17.69 -13.99
N PRO A 174 34.22 16.53 -14.34
CA PRO A 174 35.05 15.76 -13.40
C PRO A 174 36.20 16.57 -12.76
N SER A 175 36.73 17.57 -13.46
CA SER A 175 37.79 18.46 -12.95
C SER A 175 37.33 19.43 -11.85
N ILE A 176 36.02 19.63 -11.66
CA ILE A 176 35.41 20.59 -10.71
C ILE A 176 34.54 19.84 -9.69
N ASN A 177 34.77 18.55 -9.47
CA ASN A 177 33.89 17.69 -8.68
C ASN A 177 33.93 18.00 -7.16
N VAL A 178 33.31 19.10 -6.74
CA VAL A 178 33.28 19.59 -5.34
C VAL A 178 32.56 18.61 -4.40
N PHE A 179 31.63 17.80 -4.93
CA PHE A 179 30.79 16.90 -4.14
C PHE A 179 31.26 15.45 -4.12
N GLY A 180 32.41 15.13 -4.74
CA GLY A 180 32.95 13.77 -4.75
C GLY A 180 32.09 12.75 -5.51
N ILE A 181 31.29 13.20 -6.49
CA ILE A 181 30.44 12.33 -7.32
C ILE A 181 31.33 11.51 -8.27
N SER A 182 31.12 10.20 -8.40
CA SER A 182 31.94 9.38 -9.31
C SER A 182 31.89 9.89 -10.76
N PRO A 183 32.96 9.72 -11.57
CA PRO A 183 32.96 10.14 -12.97
C PRO A 183 31.79 9.58 -13.78
N GLU A 184 31.39 8.34 -13.49
CA GLU A 184 30.23 7.68 -14.12
C GLU A 184 28.92 8.40 -13.77
N ASN A 185 28.71 8.73 -12.49
CA ASN A 185 27.51 9.44 -12.04
C ASN A 185 27.49 10.89 -12.56
N LEU A 186 28.65 11.53 -12.75
CA LEU A 186 28.73 12.83 -13.41
C LEU A 186 28.29 12.78 -14.88
N LEU A 187 28.58 11.68 -15.61
CA LEU A 187 28.05 11.47 -16.96
C LEU A 187 26.53 11.30 -16.94
N VAL A 188 25.99 10.61 -15.94
CA VAL A 188 24.53 10.48 -15.74
C VAL A 188 23.89 11.86 -15.51
N VAL A 189 24.48 12.68 -14.63
CA VAL A 189 24.04 14.07 -14.38
C VAL A 189 24.05 14.88 -15.68
N LYS A 190 25.17 14.87 -16.43
CA LYS A 190 25.30 15.59 -17.71
C LYS A 190 24.21 15.19 -18.71
N ARG A 191 24.00 13.88 -18.88
CA ARG A 191 22.97 13.36 -19.79
C ARG A 191 21.58 13.84 -19.37
N ASN A 192 21.29 13.82 -18.08
CA ASN A 192 19.99 14.18 -17.53
C ASN A 192 19.76 15.70 -17.43
N LEU A 193 20.81 16.52 -17.54
CA LEU A 193 20.74 17.98 -17.64
C LEU A 193 20.27 18.48 -19.01
N VAL A 194 20.52 17.74 -20.10
CA VAL A 194 20.27 18.20 -21.48
C VAL A 194 18.81 18.60 -21.68
N PHE A 195 17.86 17.71 -21.39
CA PHE A 195 16.44 17.95 -21.64
C PHE A 195 15.87 19.11 -20.80
N PRO A 196 16.04 19.15 -19.47
CA PRO A 196 15.59 20.30 -18.67
C PRO A 196 16.22 21.62 -19.13
N THR A 197 17.48 21.61 -19.59
CA THR A 197 18.14 22.79 -20.19
C THR A 197 17.43 23.25 -21.47
N LEU A 198 17.08 22.32 -22.36
CA LEU A 198 16.35 22.62 -23.60
C LEU A 198 14.94 23.15 -23.32
N VAL A 199 14.23 22.57 -22.35
CA VAL A 199 12.90 23.06 -21.91
C VAL A 199 13.01 24.47 -21.31
N LEU A 200 14.03 24.73 -20.49
CA LEU A 200 14.30 26.06 -19.95
C LEU A 200 14.54 27.09 -21.06
N ALA A 201 15.40 26.75 -22.03
CA ALA A 201 15.73 27.61 -23.16
C ALA A 201 14.52 27.87 -24.05
N ALA A 202 13.72 26.84 -24.37
CA ALA A 202 12.49 26.97 -25.14
C ALA A 202 11.46 27.83 -24.41
N GLY A 203 11.27 27.61 -23.10
CA GLY A 203 10.38 28.43 -22.27
C GLY A 203 10.82 29.90 -22.23
N PHE A 204 12.13 30.14 -22.08
CA PHE A 204 12.69 31.49 -22.09
C PHE A 204 12.48 32.19 -23.44
N LEU A 205 12.69 31.48 -24.56
CA LEU A 205 12.44 31.98 -25.89
C LEU A 205 10.96 32.31 -26.10
N LEU A 206 10.05 31.41 -25.71
CA LEU A 206 8.61 31.66 -25.78
C LEU A 206 8.21 32.89 -24.95
N MET A 207 8.81 33.07 -23.78
CA MET A 207 8.57 34.25 -22.94
C MET A 207 9.09 35.53 -23.61
N LEU A 208 10.30 35.51 -24.17
CA LEU A 208 10.87 36.64 -24.90
C LEU A 208 9.96 37.04 -26.07
N VAL A 209 9.57 36.07 -26.90
CA VAL A 209 8.67 36.33 -28.04
C VAL A 209 7.33 36.87 -27.54
N TYR A 210 6.74 36.28 -26.50
CA TYR A 210 5.47 36.75 -25.93
C TYR A 210 5.55 38.19 -25.40
N ALA A 211 6.68 38.57 -24.81
CA ALA A 211 6.89 39.91 -24.27
C ALA A 211 6.89 40.98 -25.38
N PHE A 212 7.50 40.71 -26.53
CA PHE A 212 7.67 41.70 -27.60
C PHE A 212 6.58 41.64 -28.69
N ILE A 213 5.88 40.51 -28.84
CA ILE A 213 4.84 40.37 -29.86
C ILE A 213 3.59 41.18 -29.51
N ARG A 214 3.03 41.90 -30.50
CA ARG A 214 1.81 42.70 -30.33
C ARG A 214 0.55 42.04 -30.88
N ASN A 215 0.70 41.07 -31.79
CA ASN A 215 -0.43 40.40 -32.43
C ASN A 215 -1.19 39.50 -31.42
N PRO A 216 -2.51 39.69 -31.24
CA PRO A 216 -3.29 38.96 -30.23
C PRO A 216 -3.48 37.46 -30.57
N ILE A 217 -3.56 37.11 -31.86
CA ILE A 217 -3.66 35.71 -32.30
C ILE A 217 -2.34 35.00 -31.99
N ALA A 218 -1.22 35.63 -32.33
CA ALA A 218 0.10 35.08 -32.03
C ALA A 218 0.34 34.91 -30.52
N LYS A 219 -0.14 35.86 -29.68
CA LYS A 219 -0.12 35.68 -28.22
C LYS A 219 -0.90 34.46 -27.76
N LYS A 220 -2.11 34.23 -28.29
CA LYS A 220 -2.89 33.03 -27.98
C LYS A 220 -2.16 31.76 -28.41
N MET A 221 -1.54 31.75 -29.58
CA MET A 221 -0.73 30.62 -30.04
C MET A 221 0.48 30.36 -29.12
N LEU A 222 1.17 31.41 -28.65
CA LEU A 222 2.27 31.25 -27.70
C LEU A 222 1.82 30.69 -26.36
N ILE A 223 0.63 31.06 -25.88
CA ILE A 223 0.03 30.44 -24.69
C ILE A 223 -0.21 28.95 -24.91
N ILE A 224 -0.75 28.55 -26.07
CA ILE A 224 -0.92 27.14 -26.44
C ILE A 224 0.45 26.44 -26.48
N LEU A 225 1.48 27.07 -27.06
CA LEU A 225 2.83 26.51 -27.12
C LEU A 225 3.45 26.35 -25.73
N PHE A 226 3.20 27.28 -24.79
CA PHE A 226 3.59 27.08 -23.39
C PHE A 226 2.91 25.84 -22.80
N LEU A 227 1.60 25.69 -22.99
CA LEU A 227 0.87 24.53 -22.48
C LEU A 227 1.39 23.23 -23.10
N VAL A 228 1.66 23.20 -24.40
CA VAL A 228 2.25 22.03 -25.09
C VAL A 228 3.63 21.71 -24.54
N LEU A 229 4.50 22.71 -24.33
CA LEU A 229 5.83 22.52 -23.77
C LEU A 229 5.76 21.95 -22.33
N ILE A 230 4.86 22.48 -21.50
CA ILE A 230 4.61 22.01 -20.13
C ILE A 230 4.11 20.56 -20.14
N SER A 231 3.10 20.26 -20.97
CA SER A 231 2.56 18.91 -21.11
C SER A 231 3.61 17.92 -21.59
N PHE A 232 4.42 18.30 -22.58
CA PHE A 232 5.52 17.47 -23.08
C PHE A 232 6.55 17.16 -21.98
N ASP A 233 6.98 18.18 -21.23
CA ASP A 233 7.95 18.04 -20.13
C ASP A 233 7.44 17.06 -19.05
N LEU A 234 6.20 17.26 -18.58
CA LEU A 234 5.58 16.43 -17.56
C LEU A 234 5.29 15.01 -18.03
N LEU A 235 4.76 14.82 -19.25
CA LEU A 235 4.49 13.50 -19.80
C LEU A 235 5.78 12.71 -20.02
N ARG A 236 6.83 13.37 -20.54
CA ARG A 236 8.14 12.74 -20.75
C ARG A 236 8.79 12.32 -19.43
N PHE A 237 8.63 13.11 -18.37
CA PHE A 237 9.07 12.74 -17.03
C PHE A 237 8.29 11.52 -16.52
N SER A 238 6.95 11.54 -16.61
CA SER A 238 6.09 10.47 -16.10
C SER A 238 6.31 9.14 -16.84
N ASP A 239 6.29 9.15 -18.18
CA ASP A 239 6.35 7.94 -19.02
C ASP A 239 7.63 7.13 -18.78
N LYS A 240 8.74 7.81 -18.42
CA LYS A 240 10.02 7.16 -18.15
C LYS A 240 10.01 6.27 -16.90
N PHE A 241 9.24 6.62 -15.87
CA PHE A 241 9.22 5.92 -14.59
C PHE A 241 7.94 5.11 -14.37
N THR A 242 6.80 5.56 -14.91
CA THR A 242 5.51 4.89 -14.78
C THR A 242 4.98 4.42 -16.15
N PRO A 243 5.63 3.43 -16.79
CA PRO A 243 5.17 2.92 -18.08
C PRO A 243 3.88 2.11 -17.90
N PHE A 244 3.06 2.06 -18.95
CA PHE A 244 1.91 1.15 -19.00
C PHE A 244 2.36 -0.23 -19.51
N SER A 245 1.98 -1.28 -18.77
CA SER A 245 2.11 -2.67 -19.22
C SER A 245 0.79 -3.19 -19.76
N LYS A 246 0.83 -4.07 -20.77
CA LYS A 246 -0.38 -4.73 -21.25
C LYS A 246 -0.98 -5.60 -20.14
N LYS A 247 -2.30 -5.55 -19.99
CA LYS A 247 -3.03 -6.33 -18.98
C LYS A 247 -2.67 -7.82 -19.05
N GLU A 248 -2.56 -8.39 -20.24
CA GLU A 248 -2.26 -9.81 -20.47
C GLU A 248 -0.90 -10.27 -19.92
N TYR A 249 0.07 -9.35 -19.75
CA TYR A 249 1.37 -9.67 -19.17
C TYR A 249 1.35 -9.70 -17.65
N ILE A 250 0.44 -8.94 -17.04
CA ILE A 250 0.30 -8.88 -15.57
C ILE A 250 -0.75 -9.90 -15.13
N PHE A 251 -1.88 -10.02 -15.82
CA PHE A 251 -2.98 -10.91 -15.45
C PHE A 251 -3.33 -11.86 -16.61
N PRO A 252 -2.46 -12.85 -16.92
CA PRO A 252 -2.74 -13.85 -17.94
C PRO A 252 -3.80 -14.86 -17.48
N ASN A 253 -4.69 -15.29 -18.38
CA ASN A 253 -5.52 -16.46 -18.15
C ASN A 253 -4.66 -17.72 -18.33
N THR A 254 -4.24 -18.33 -17.22
CA THR A 254 -3.46 -19.57 -17.21
C THR A 254 -4.35 -20.79 -16.99
N LYS A 255 -3.89 -21.98 -17.39
CA LYS A 255 -4.64 -23.21 -17.15
C LYS A 255 -4.75 -23.51 -15.66
N SER A 256 -3.78 -23.08 -14.86
CA SER A 256 -3.80 -23.13 -13.39
C SER A 256 -4.97 -22.33 -12.79
N VAL A 257 -5.21 -21.10 -13.28
CA VAL A 257 -6.35 -20.29 -12.86
C VAL A 257 -7.67 -20.91 -13.32
N GLU A 258 -7.72 -21.44 -14.54
CA GLU A 258 -8.91 -22.15 -15.05
C GLU A 258 -9.21 -23.43 -14.26
N PHE A 259 -8.18 -24.17 -13.84
CA PHE A 259 -8.32 -25.34 -12.98
C PHE A 259 -9.00 -24.98 -11.66
N LEU A 260 -8.51 -23.96 -10.96
CA LEU A 260 -9.11 -23.51 -9.70
C LEU A 260 -10.55 -23.01 -9.88
N LYS A 261 -10.85 -22.31 -10.97
CA LYS A 261 -12.21 -21.80 -11.25
C LYS A 261 -13.24 -22.89 -11.54
N LYS A 262 -12.82 -24.13 -11.81
CA LYS A 262 -13.74 -25.27 -11.99
C LYS A 262 -14.25 -25.81 -10.65
N ASP A 263 -13.54 -25.55 -9.55
CA ASP A 263 -13.98 -25.90 -8.22
C ASP A 263 -14.93 -24.82 -7.70
N ASN A 264 -16.16 -25.22 -7.37
CA ASN A 264 -17.23 -24.33 -6.92
C ASN A 264 -17.33 -24.26 -5.39
N GLU A 265 -16.46 -24.96 -4.65
CA GLU A 265 -16.40 -24.85 -3.20
C GLU A 265 -15.80 -23.50 -2.76
N ILE A 266 -16.04 -23.14 -1.50
CA ILE A 266 -15.35 -22.01 -0.87
C ILE A 266 -14.05 -22.54 -0.27
N PHE A 267 -12.93 -22.10 -0.84
CA PHE A 267 -11.60 -22.45 -0.38
C PHE A 267 -10.63 -21.27 -0.50
N ARG A 268 -9.54 -21.33 0.27
CA ARG A 268 -8.34 -20.53 0.04
C ARG A 268 -7.27 -21.34 -0.67
N VAL A 269 -6.35 -20.63 -1.30
CA VAL A 269 -5.08 -21.18 -1.78
C VAL A 269 -3.90 -20.55 -1.04
N GLY A 270 -2.77 -21.22 -1.05
CA GLY A 270 -1.49 -20.67 -0.60
C GLY A 270 -0.36 -21.04 -1.55
N SER A 271 0.77 -20.37 -1.44
CA SER A 271 1.98 -20.64 -2.20
C SER A 271 3.19 -20.82 -1.28
N ILE A 272 3.94 -21.88 -1.51
CA ILE A 272 5.22 -22.09 -0.82
C ILE A 272 6.37 -21.36 -1.53
N ASP A 273 6.09 -20.69 -2.66
CA ASP A 273 7.07 -19.94 -3.43
C ASP A 273 6.50 -18.62 -3.97
N SER A 274 7.06 -17.50 -3.52
CA SER A 274 6.62 -16.15 -3.88
C SER A 274 6.90 -15.77 -5.34
N ARG A 275 7.64 -16.59 -6.09
CA ARG A 275 7.87 -16.38 -7.53
C ARG A 275 6.65 -16.72 -8.38
N ILE A 276 5.72 -17.52 -7.87
CA ILE A 276 4.54 -18.00 -8.61
C ILE A 276 3.54 -16.84 -8.82
N PHE A 277 3.23 -16.12 -7.75
CA PHE A 277 2.43 -14.90 -7.80
C PHE A 277 2.75 -14.00 -6.60
N ALA A 278 2.60 -12.69 -6.79
CA ALA A 278 2.71 -11.73 -5.71
C ALA A 278 1.47 -11.76 -4.79
N PRO A 279 1.58 -11.31 -3.53
CA PRO A 279 0.42 -11.10 -2.65
C PRO A 279 -0.66 -10.22 -3.31
N ASN A 280 -1.93 -10.47 -3.00
CA ASN A 280 -3.12 -9.83 -3.59
C ASN A 280 -3.33 -10.06 -5.11
N PHE A 281 -2.43 -10.77 -5.79
CA PHE A 281 -2.51 -10.97 -7.24
C PHE A 281 -3.76 -11.77 -7.65
N LEU A 282 -4.08 -12.81 -6.88
CA LEU A 282 -5.21 -13.70 -7.13
C LEU A 282 -6.58 -13.04 -6.94
N THR A 283 -6.64 -11.88 -6.26
CA THR A 283 -7.84 -11.05 -6.14
C THR A 283 -8.39 -10.65 -7.52
N HIS A 284 -7.54 -10.46 -8.53
CA HIS A 284 -7.99 -10.19 -9.90
C HIS A 284 -8.90 -11.29 -10.46
N TYR A 285 -8.65 -12.54 -10.07
CA TYR A 285 -9.39 -13.72 -10.52
C TYR A 285 -10.50 -14.14 -9.57
N ARG A 286 -10.71 -13.39 -8.47
CA ARG A 286 -11.62 -13.75 -7.37
C ARG A 286 -11.28 -15.09 -6.72
N ILE A 287 -9.99 -15.41 -6.64
CA ILE A 287 -9.48 -16.59 -5.92
C ILE A 287 -8.95 -16.11 -4.58
N GLN A 288 -9.46 -16.68 -3.48
CA GLN A 288 -9.07 -16.30 -2.14
C GLN A 288 -7.70 -16.90 -1.80
N SER A 289 -6.80 -16.08 -1.26
CA SER A 289 -5.44 -16.50 -0.91
C SER A 289 -5.13 -16.16 0.56
N ILE A 290 -4.19 -16.88 1.18
CA ILE A 290 -3.77 -16.61 2.57
C ILE A 290 -2.67 -15.55 2.67
N GLU A 291 -2.01 -15.23 1.55
CA GLU A 291 -1.05 -14.14 1.44
C GLU A 291 -1.75 -12.79 1.29
N GLY A 292 -1.10 -11.73 1.75
CA GLY A 292 -1.61 -10.38 1.62
C GLY A 292 -0.55 -9.30 1.71
N TYR A 293 -0.80 -8.18 1.03
CA TYR A 293 -0.06 -6.93 1.24
C TYR A 293 -1.05 -5.82 1.58
N ASP A 294 -1.09 -5.45 2.86
CA ASP A 294 -1.99 -4.42 3.36
C ASP A 294 -1.28 -3.63 4.49
N PRO A 295 -1.20 -2.29 4.44
CA PRO A 295 -0.58 -1.51 5.50
C PRO A 295 -1.29 -1.57 6.87
N LEU A 296 -2.52 -2.10 6.94
CA LEU A 296 -3.41 -2.11 8.09
C LEU A 296 -3.98 -3.50 8.40
N PHE A 297 -3.35 -4.60 7.97
CA PHE A 297 -3.84 -5.95 8.32
C PHE A 297 -3.99 -6.13 9.84
N LEU A 298 -4.95 -6.98 10.24
CA LEU A 298 -5.27 -7.24 11.64
C LEU A 298 -4.06 -7.82 12.39
N LEU A 299 -3.77 -7.25 13.57
CA LEU A 299 -2.67 -7.68 14.43
C LEU A 299 -2.76 -9.18 14.75
N SER A 300 -3.95 -9.65 15.15
CA SER A 300 -4.19 -11.06 15.48
C SER A 300 -3.92 -12.01 14.32
N TYR A 301 -4.15 -11.58 13.08
CA TYR A 301 -3.81 -12.37 11.90
C TYR A 301 -2.29 -12.42 11.69
N GLY A 302 -1.59 -11.30 11.87
CA GLY A 302 -0.12 -11.26 11.84
C GLY A 302 0.53 -12.17 12.87
N GLU A 303 0.08 -12.07 14.11
CA GLU A 303 0.51 -12.91 15.24
C GLU A 303 0.26 -14.41 14.97
N PHE A 304 -0.94 -14.75 14.48
CA PHE A 304 -1.31 -16.12 14.11
C PHE A 304 -0.40 -16.69 13.01
N ILE A 305 -0.14 -15.92 11.94
CA ILE A 305 0.75 -16.36 10.86
C ILE A 305 2.19 -16.44 11.34
N ALA A 306 2.65 -15.51 12.18
CA ALA A 306 4.01 -15.53 12.72
C ALA A 306 4.25 -16.81 13.56
N ALA A 307 3.29 -17.17 14.41
CA ALA A 307 3.35 -18.41 15.17
C ALA A 307 3.35 -19.64 14.25
N SER A 308 2.47 -19.66 13.23
CA SER A 308 2.45 -20.73 12.21
C SER A 308 3.81 -20.92 11.56
N GLU A 309 4.39 -19.86 10.99
CA GLU A 309 5.67 -19.94 10.28
C GLU A 309 6.81 -20.41 11.19
N ARG A 310 6.81 -19.97 12.45
CA ARG A 310 7.81 -20.38 13.45
C ARG A 310 7.59 -21.81 13.95
N GLY A 311 6.39 -22.36 13.82
CA GLY A 311 6.01 -23.69 14.32
C GLY A 311 6.07 -23.81 15.83
N LYS A 312 5.91 -22.69 16.53
CA LYS A 312 5.83 -22.59 17.98
C LYS A 312 4.89 -21.44 18.33
N PRO A 313 4.28 -21.43 19.52
CA PRO A 313 3.37 -20.38 19.96
C PRO A 313 4.13 -19.08 20.30
N ASP A 314 4.75 -18.47 19.29
CA ASP A 314 5.52 -17.24 19.38
C ASP A 314 4.87 -16.19 18.50
N ILE A 315 4.14 -15.27 19.15
CA ILE A 315 3.35 -14.20 18.51
C ILE A 315 4.07 -12.86 18.51
N HIS A 316 5.37 -12.82 18.82
CA HIS A 316 6.09 -11.54 18.83
C HIS A 316 6.39 -11.04 17.42
N ALA A 317 6.54 -9.74 17.25
CA ALA A 317 6.97 -9.15 15.99
C ALA A 317 8.43 -9.53 15.64
N PRO A 318 8.85 -9.49 14.37
CA PRO A 318 8.08 -9.11 13.17
C PRO A 318 7.19 -10.24 12.64
N PHE A 319 6.04 -9.88 12.07
CA PHE A 319 5.05 -10.85 11.52
C PHE A 319 5.26 -11.19 10.05
N GLY A 320 6.05 -10.37 9.37
CA GLY A 320 6.32 -10.46 7.94
C GLY A 320 7.37 -9.42 7.56
N PHE A 321 7.44 -9.08 6.28
CA PHE A 321 8.40 -8.09 5.79
C PHE A 321 7.65 -6.92 5.13
N ASN A 322 7.88 -5.70 5.58
CA ASN A 322 7.28 -4.49 5.00
C ASN A 322 5.74 -4.57 4.83
N ARG A 323 5.03 -5.12 5.82
CA ARG A 323 3.56 -5.35 5.80
C ARG A 323 3.08 -6.39 4.79
N ILE A 324 3.98 -7.24 4.31
CA ILE A 324 3.67 -8.38 3.45
C ILE A 324 3.61 -9.63 4.32
N ILE A 325 2.51 -10.37 4.20
CA ILE A 325 2.28 -11.66 4.83
C ILE A 325 2.27 -12.73 3.74
N THR A 326 3.19 -13.68 3.81
CA THR A 326 3.33 -14.80 2.86
C THR A 326 3.63 -16.08 3.64
N PRO A 327 2.60 -16.80 4.12
CA PRO A 327 2.82 -18.06 4.84
C PRO A 327 3.37 -19.13 3.89
N HIS A 328 4.42 -19.83 4.27
CA HIS A 328 5.07 -20.87 3.47
C HIS A 328 5.08 -22.25 4.13
N ARG A 329 4.75 -22.33 5.43
CA ARG A 329 4.78 -23.56 6.21
C ARG A 329 3.59 -24.48 5.93
N TYR A 330 3.59 -25.11 4.76
CA TYR A 330 2.52 -26.00 4.28
C TYR A 330 2.33 -27.25 5.15
N ASP A 331 3.34 -27.68 5.90
CA ASP A 331 3.27 -28.77 6.88
C ASP A 331 2.46 -28.39 8.15
N SER A 332 2.16 -27.11 8.34
CA SER A 332 1.41 -26.62 9.50
C SER A 332 -0.07 -27.01 9.46
N GLU A 333 -0.63 -27.38 10.61
CA GLU A 333 -2.09 -27.53 10.81
C GLU A 333 -2.84 -26.20 10.62
N PHE A 334 -2.13 -25.07 10.70
CA PHE A 334 -2.71 -23.75 10.47
C PHE A 334 -3.22 -23.59 9.03
N PHE A 335 -2.58 -24.25 8.06
CA PHE A 335 -3.07 -24.29 6.68
C PHE A 335 -4.43 -25.00 6.58
N ASN A 336 -4.64 -26.05 7.39
CA ASN A 336 -5.93 -26.72 7.45
C ASN A 336 -7.00 -25.78 8.00
N LEU A 337 -6.70 -25.11 9.10
CA LEU A 337 -7.61 -24.18 9.76
C LEU A 337 -7.95 -22.94 8.90
N LEU A 338 -6.99 -22.46 8.09
CA LEU A 338 -7.20 -21.36 7.14
C LEU A 338 -8.09 -21.77 5.94
N ASN A 339 -8.51 -23.03 5.86
CA ASN A 339 -9.28 -23.60 4.75
C ASN A 339 -8.49 -23.54 3.42
N VAL A 340 -7.19 -23.84 3.51
CA VAL A 340 -6.31 -23.93 2.33
C VAL A 340 -6.48 -25.29 1.67
N LYS A 341 -7.25 -25.33 0.59
CA LYS A 341 -7.50 -26.56 -0.19
C LYS A 341 -6.40 -26.83 -1.20
N TYR A 342 -5.82 -25.79 -1.78
CA TYR A 342 -4.78 -25.91 -2.81
C TYR A 342 -3.52 -25.14 -2.45
N VAL A 343 -2.36 -25.79 -2.64
CA VAL A 343 -1.04 -25.21 -2.42
C VAL A 343 -0.26 -25.21 -3.73
N PHE A 344 0.27 -24.04 -4.09
CA PHE A 344 1.14 -23.85 -5.24
C PHE A 344 2.60 -24.11 -4.87
N SER A 345 3.32 -24.77 -5.75
CA SER A 345 4.75 -25.08 -5.58
C SER A 345 5.48 -25.12 -6.92
N LEU A 346 6.79 -24.83 -6.89
CA LEU A 346 7.71 -25.06 -8.01
C LEU A 346 8.50 -26.37 -7.88
N THR A 347 8.34 -27.07 -6.76
CA THR A 347 9.01 -28.35 -6.45
C THR A 347 7.99 -29.39 -6.00
N ASP A 348 8.39 -30.66 -5.96
CA ASP A 348 7.54 -31.69 -5.35
C ASP A 348 7.42 -31.50 -3.84
N ILE A 349 6.23 -31.81 -3.31
CA ILE A 349 5.96 -31.86 -1.87
C ILE A 349 5.99 -33.33 -1.45
N ALA A 350 6.96 -33.70 -0.62
CA ALA A 350 7.09 -35.06 -0.10
C ALA A 350 6.25 -35.24 1.17
N SER A 351 4.92 -35.26 1.01
CA SER A 351 3.97 -35.46 2.10
C SER A 351 2.72 -36.19 1.63
N GLU A 352 2.26 -37.18 2.38
CA GLU A 352 1.03 -37.94 2.05
C GLU A 352 -0.24 -37.09 2.17
N ARG A 353 -0.18 -35.97 2.92
CA ARG A 353 -1.25 -34.98 3.05
C ARG A 353 -1.54 -34.25 1.73
N TYR A 354 -0.57 -34.17 0.83
CA TYR A 354 -0.63 -33.36 -0.37
C TYR A 354 -0.63 -34.22 -1.63
N GLU A 355 -1.73 -34.18 -2.36
CA GLU A 355 -1.90 -34.87 -3.64
C GLU A 355 -1.63 -33.91 -4.80
N LEU A 356 -0.72 -34.26 -5.72
CA LEU A 356 -0.54 -33.50 -6.95
C LEU A 356 -1.77 -33.67 -7.85
N VAL A 357 -2.54 -32.59 -8.05
CA VAL A 357 -3.81 -32.63 -8.81
C VAL A 357 -3.72 -31.90 -10.15
N PHE A 358 -2.74 -31.02 -10.31
CA PHE A 358 -2.57 -30.25 -11.54
C PHE A 358 -1.12 -29.76 -11.70
N GLU A 359 -0.67 -29.67 -12.95
CA GLU A 359 0.66 -29.17 -13.31
C GLU A 359 0.59 -28.37 -14.62
N GLU A 360 1.19 -27.18 -14.62
CA GLU A 360 1.37 -26.33 -15.80
C GLU A 360 2.79 -25.77 -15.83
N GLY A 361 3.60 -26.23 -16.79
CA GLY A 361 5.00 -25.85 -16.85
C GLY A 361 5.76 -26.36 -15.62
N GLN A 362 6.36 -25.45 -14.85
CA GLN A 362 7.01 -25.78 -13.57
C GLN A 362 6.09 -25.58 -12.35
N THR A 363 4.91 -25.00 -12.54
CA THR A 363 3.97 -24.74 -11.46
C THR A 363 3.11 -25.96 -11.21
N LYS A 364 3.20 -26.48 -9.98
CA LYS A 364 2.43 -27.62 -9.48
C LYS A 364 1.38 -27.13 -8.49
N ILE A 365 0.19 -27.71 -8.56
CA ILE A 365 -0.90 -27.47 -7.61
C ILE A 365 -1.17 -28.77 -6.88
N PHE A 366 -0.98 -28.73 -5.56
CA PHE A 366 -1.26 -29.83 -4.67
C PHE A 366 -2.58 -29.57 -3.94
N LYS A 367 -3.43 -30.60 -3.85
CA LYS A 367 -4.61 -30.60 -2.99
C LYS A 367 -4.18 -31.03 -1.59
N ASN A 368 -4.47 -30.19 -0.61
CA ASN A 368 -4.38 -30.52 0.80
C ASN A 368 -5.56 -31.43 1.16
N ASN A 369 -5.31 -32.68 1.55
CA ASN A 369 -6.37 -33.62 1.90
C ASN A 369 -6.93 -33.42 3.31
N ASP A 370 -6.22 -32.70 4.18
CA ASP A 370 -6.59 -32.47 5.58
C ASP A 370 -7.20 -31.07 5.80
N TYR A 371 -7.48 -30.31 4.74
CA TYR A 371 -8.04 -28.97 4.87
C TYR A 371 -9.38 -28.98 5.62
N LEU A 372 -9.58 -28.02 6.52
CA LEU A 372 -10.88 -27.83 7.15
C LEU A 372 -11.80 -27.01 6.22
N PRO A 373 -13.10 -27.30 6.17
CA PRO A 373 -14.06 -26.46 5.48
C PRO A 373 -14.06 -25.02 6.04
N ARG A 374 -14.52 -24.04 5.25
CA ARG A 374 -14.65 -22.64 5.70
C ARG A 374 -15.46 -22.50 6.99
N THR A 375 -16.42 -23.40 7.19
CA THR A 375 -17.29 -23.49 8.37
C THR A 375 -17.38 -24.92 8.86
N PHE A 376 -17.15 -25.17 10.14
CA PHE A 376 -17.20 -26.51 10.73
C PHE A 376 -17.61 -26.48 12.20
N PHE A 377 -18.13 -27.60 12.72
CA PHE A 377 -18.50 -27.76 14.13
C PHE A 377 -17.37 -28.41 14.92
N VAL A 378 -17.28 -28.09 16.20
CA VAL A 378 -16.34 -28.70 17.15
C VAL A 378 -17.06 -29.42 18.30
N GLU A 379 -16.37 -30.37 18.93
CA GLU A 379 -16.87 -31.18 20.05
C GLU A 379 -16.56 -30.57 21.42
N ARG A 380 -15.54 -29.72 21.50
CA ARG A 380 -15.02 -29.16 22.74
C ARG A 380 -14.72 -27.67 22.62
N LEU A 381 -14.98 -26.94 23.71
CA LEU A 381 -14.57 -25.56 23.91
C LEU A 381 -13.59 -25.43 25.07
N ILE A 382 -12.60 -24.58 24.87
CA ILE A 382 -11.64 -24.13 25.89
C ILE A 382 -11.72 -22.60 25.94
N SER A 383 -12.02 -22.03 27.09
CA SER A 383 -12.04 -20.58 27.30
C SER A 383 -10.69 -20.09 27.83
N GLU A 384 -10.02 -19.20 27.09
CA GLU A 384 -8.74 -18.61 27.51
C GLU A 384 -8.64 -17.13 27.14
N GLN A 385 -8.40 -16.27 28.13
CA GLN A 385 -8.36 -14.81 27.97
C GLN A 385 -6.95 -14.27 27.73
N ASN A 386 -5.93 -14.97 28.20
CA ASN A 386 -4.54 -14.58 28.00
C ASN A 386 -4.14 -14.88 26.55
N VAL A 387 -3.75 -13.83 25.81
CA VAL A 387 -3.38 -13.93 24.39
C VAL A 387 -2.26 -14.96 24.15
N GLN A 388 -1.26 -15.04 25.03
CA GLN A 388 -0.17 -16.00 24.88
C GLN A 388 -0.63 -17.44 25.18
N GLU A 389 -1.51 -17.64 26.15
CA GLU A 389 -2.08 -18.97 26.42
C GLU A 389 -3.07 -19.40 25.34
N GLN A 390 -3.82 -18.48 24.73
CA GLN A 390 -4.69 -18.79 23.58
C GLN A 390 -3.89 -19.45 22.44
N ILE A 391 -2.73 -18.88 22.08
CA ILE A 391 -1.91 -19.47 21.02
C ILE A 391 -1.25 -20.77 21.51
N ASN A 392 -0.90 -20.92 22.79
CA ASN A 392 -0.41 -22.19 23.33
C ASN A 392 -1.46 -23.30 23.16
N GLU A 393 -2.71 -23.03 23.53
CA GLU A 393 -3.83 -23.97 23.37
C GLU A 393 -4.13 -24.29 21.91
N VAL A 394 -3.98 -23.31 21.00
CA VAL A 394 -4.11 -23.54 19.55
C VAL A 394 -3.06 -24.54 19.04
N PHE A 395 -1.85 -24.54 19.59
CA PHE A 395 -0.82 -25.53 19.25
C PHE A 395 -1.00 -26.87 19.96
N ALA A 396 -1.62 -26.89 21.14
CA ALA A 396 -1.73 -28.08 21.99
C ALA A 396 -2.91 -28.99 21.62
N ASN A 397 -3.90 -28.50 20.89
CA ASN A 397 -5.17 -29.19 20.63
C ASN A 397 -5.42 -29.46 19.14
N ASP A 398 -6.20 -30.51 18.86
CA ASP A 398 -6.76 -30.77 17.53
C ASP A 398 -7.91 -29.80 17.24
N LEU A 399 -7.64 -28.81 16.39
CA LEU A 399 -8.55 -27.72 16.06
C LEU A 399 -9.70 -28.12 15.14
N SER A 400 -9.70 -29.35 14.61
CA SER A 400 -10.85 -29.91 13.92
C SER A 400 -11.96 -30.33 14.89
N ARG A 401 -11.61 -30.53 16.18
CA ARG A 401 -12.52 -31.02 17.23
C ARG A 401 -12.63 -30.09 18.43
N THR A 402 -11.69 -29.18 18.61
CA THR A 402 -11.62 -28.24 19.74
C THR A 402 -11.54 -26.81 19.24
N ALA A 403 -12.31 -25.91 19.85
CA ALA A 403 -12.16 -24.47 19.62
C ALA A 403 -11.78 -23.73 20.89
N ILE A 404 -10.83 -22.81 20.76
CA ILE A 404 -10.33 -21.95 21.84
C ILE A 404 -11.07 -20.61 21.70
N VAL A 405 -11.73 -20.15 22.75
CA VAL A 405 -12.52 -18.89 22.73
C VAL A 405 -11.99 -17.89 23.75
N GLU A 406 -12.03 -16.60 23.40
CA GLU A 406 -11.56 -15.52 24.29
C GLU A 406 -12.59 -15.17 25.38
N GLU A 407 -13.87 -15.30 25.05
CA GLU A 407 -14.97 -14.96 25.95
C GLU A 407 -15.03 -15.92 27.14
N SER A 408 -15.36 -15.39 28.34
CA SER A 408 -15.51 -16.17 29.57
C SER A 408 -16.74 -17.07 29.51
N VAL A 409 -16.60 -18.22 28.86
CA VAL A 409 -17.60 -19.29 28.84
C VAL A 409 -17.06 -20.48 29.63
N ASP A 410 -17.96 -21.26 30.23
CA ASP A 410 -17.53 -22.52 30.86
C ASP A 410 -16.94 -23.43 29.78
N ASP A 411 -15.84 -24.11 30.10
CA ASP A 411 -15.31 -25.15 29.23
C ASP A 411 -16.40 -26.22 29.00
N MET A 412 -16.75 -26.42 27.73
CA MET A 412 -17.78 -27.37 27.34
C MET A 412 -17.15 -28.56 26.63
N ALA A 413 -17.59 -29.76 27.00
CA ALA A 413 -17.26 -30.99 26.30
C ALA A 413 -18.54 -31.65 25.78
N ASN A 414 -18.40 -32.44 24.70
CA ASN A 414 -19.50 -33.17 24.06
C ASN A 414 -20.54 -32.27 23.38
N LEU A 415 -20.09 -31.18 22.76
CA LEU A 415 -20.94 -30.39 21.86
C LEU A 415 -21.33 -31.21 20.63
N SER A 416 -22.52 -30.93 20.11
CA SER A 416 -23.04 -31.61 18.93
C SER A 416 -22.26 -31.21 17.68
N VAL A 417 -21.75 -32.20 16.96
CA VAL A 417 -21.15 -32.00 15.63
C VAL A 417 -22.25 -32.06 14.58
N GLY A 418 -22.62 -30.89 14.08
CA GLY A 418 -23.61 -30.71 13.03
C GLY A 418 -23.03 -30.62 11.62
N ARG A 419 -23.91 -30.37 10.65
CA ARG A 419 -23.57 -29.99 9.29
C ARG A 419 -23.71 -28.48 9.13
N ALA A 420 -22.78 -27.86 8.40
CA ALA A 420 -22.86 -26.45 8.02
C ALA A 420 -22.64 -26.31 6.51
N VAL A 421 -23.44 -25.48 5.85
CA VAL A 421 -23.32 -25.17 4.42
C VAL A 421 -23.41 -23.67 4.22
N VAL A 422 -22.39 -23.08 3.62
CA VAL A 422 -22.40 -21.66 3.25
C VAL A 422 -23.28 -21.48 2.02
N VAL A 423 -24.38 -20.75 2.16
CA VAL A 423 -25.35 -20.45 1.09
C VAL A 423 -24.97 -19.18 0.34
N LYS A 424 -24.40 -18.21 1.06
CA LYS A 424 -23.97 -16.92 0.50
C LYS A 424 -22.67 -16.48 1.17
N TYR A 425 -21.72 -16.01 0.38
CA TYR A 425 -20.43 -15.50 0.86
C TYR A 425 -20.06 -14.22 0.10
N GLU A 426 -20.28 -13.07 0.74
CA GLU A 426 -19.94 -11.74 0.25
C GLU A 426 -19.13 -10.96 1.31
N ASP A 427 -18.44 -9.89 0.90
CA ASP A 427 -17.53 -9.12 1.76
C ASP A 427 -18.18 -8.60 3.06
N ASN A 428 -19.49 -8.33 3.04
CA ASN A 428 -20.24 -7.75 4.16
C ASN A 428 -21.39 -8.64 4.66
N GLU A 429 -21.62 -9.81 4.05
CA GLU A 429 -22.71 -10.71 4.41
C GLU A 429 -22.34 -12.16 4.13
N ILE A 430 -22.50 -13.01 5.14
CA ILE A 430 -22.30 -14.46 5.02
C ILE A 430 -23.55 -15.14 5.58
N ILE A 431 -24.16 -16.04 4.80
CA ILE A 431 -25.34 -16.82 5.19
C ILE A 431 -24.94 -18.29 5.22
N ILE A 432 -25.14 -18.92 6.37
CA ILE A 432 -24.79 -20.31 6.64
C ILE A 432 -26.05 -21.03 7.11
N LYS A 433 -26.35 -22.19 6.51
CA LYS A 433 -27.39 -23.09 7.00
C LYS A 433 -26.74 -24.19 7.83
N THR A 434 -27.29 -24.45 9.00
CA THR A 434 -26.78 -25.48 9.92
C THR A 434 -27.85 -26.49 10.27
N GLU A 435 -27.42 -27.70 10.59
CA GLU A 435 -28.25 -28.79 11.12
C GLU A 435 -27.46 -29.55 12.19
N ASN A 436 -27.96 -29.58 13.42
CA ASN A 436 -27.29 -30.25 14.56
C ASN A 436 -28.31 -30.89 15.51
N LYS A 437 -27.94 -32.03 16.10
CA LYS A 437 -28.82 -32.88 16.94
C LYS A 437 -28.83 -32.50 18.43
N GLY A 438 -28.09 -31.47 18.79
CA GLY A 438 -27.94 -30.93 20.14
C GLY A 438 -27.20 -29.60 20.03
N ASP A 439 -27.00 -28.89 21.13
CA ASP A 439 -26.26 -27.63 21.10
C ASP A 439 -24.83 -27.84 20.58
N GLY A 440 -24.43 -27.04 19.60
CA GLY A 440 -23.15 -27.13 18.91
C GLY A 440 -22.42 -25.79 18.88
N PHE A 441 -21.14 -25.81 18.53
CA PHE A 441 -20.36 -24.61 18.30
C PHE A 441 -19.79 -24.59 16.88
N LEU A 442 -20.19 -23.58 16.11
CA LEU A 442 -19.79 -23.39 14.73
C LEU A 442 -18.58 -22.45 14.66
N VAL A 443 -17.50 -22.90 14.04
CA VAL A 443 -16.33 -22.09 13.69
C VAL A 443 -16.46 -21.60 12.25
N LEU A 444 -16.14 -20.33 12.02
CA LEU A 444 -16.00 -19.71 10.69
C LEU A 444 -14.56 -19.20 10.56
N SER A 445 -13.78 -19.76 9.62
CA SER A 445 -12.36 -19.44 9.38
C SER A 445 -12.13 -18.08 8.70
N ASP A 446 -12.86 -17.05 9.12
CA ASP A 446 -12.67 -15.65 8.73
C ASP A 446 -12.22 -14.83 9.94
N ALA A 447 -11.32 -13.88 9.71
CA ALA A 447 -10.71 -13.11 10.79
C ALA A 447 -11.76 -12.31 11.59
N PHE A 448 -11.80 -12.46 12.90
CA PHE A 448 -12.64 -11.72 13.82
C PHE A 448 -12.39 -10.22 13.68
N TYR A 449 -13.49 -9.47 13.60
CA TYR A 449 -13.42 -8.01 13.63
C TYR A 449 -14.69 -7.46 14.30
N PRO A 450 -14.59 -6.48 15.23
CA PRO A 450 -15.70 -6.12 16.13
C PRO A 450 -16.96 -5.54 15.50
N THR A 451 -16.94 -5.21 14.20
CA THR A 451 -18.10 -4.65 13.49
C THR A 451 -19.01 -5.69 12.85
N TRP A 452 -18.61 -6.96 12.89
CA TRP A 452 -19.47 -8.06 12.49
C TRP A 452 -20.51 -8.34 13.58
N GLU A 453 -21.75 -8.55 13.14
CA GLU A 453 -22.86 -9.02 13.96
C GLU A 453 -23.36 -10.36 13.41
N VAL A 454 -23.92 -11.19 14.27
CA VAL A 454 -24.50 -12.48 13.89
C VAL A 454 -25.96 -12.57 14.35
N GLN A 455 -26.79 -13.17 13.50
CA GLN A 455 -28.18 -13.52 13.81
C GLN A 455 -28.40 -15.01 13.54
N ILE A 456 -29.18 -15.66 14.41
CA ILE A 456 -29.67 -17.04 14.25
C ILE A 456 -31.19 -16.95 14.17
N ASP A 457 -31.77 -17.32 13.04
CA ASP A 457 -33.20 -17.22 12.75
C ASP A 457 -33.79 -15.83 13.05
N GLY A 458 -33.04 -14.79 12.67
CA GLY A 458 -33.40 -13.38 12.89
C GLY A 458 -33.20 -12.86 14.31
N LYS A 459 -32.79 -13.71 15.27
CA LYS A 459 -32.46 -13.29 16.64
C LYS A 459 -30.96 -13.01 16.76
N ARG A 460 -30.59 -11.92 17.44
CA ARG A 460 -29.18 -11.57 17.67
C ARG A 460 -28.48 -12.65 18.51
N ALA A 461 -27.29 -13.06 18.08
CA ALA A 461 -26.40 -13.93 18.83
C ALA A 461 -25.02 -13.26 19.05
N ILE A 462 -24.13 -13.93 19.79
CA ILE A 462 -22.80 -13.43 20.14
C ILE A 462 -21.77 -14.09 19.22
N ILE A 463 -20.90 -13.26 18.62
CA ILE A 463 -19.69 -13.76 17.94
C ILE A 463 -18.60 -13.88 18.99
N ASN A 464 -18.03 -15.07 19.12
CA ASN A 464 -16.89 -15.34 19.95
C ASN A 464 -15.60 -15.24 19.11
N LYS A 465 -14.55 -14.62 19.64
CA LYS A 465 -13.23 -14.68 19.01
C LYS A 465 -12.64 -16.06 19.26
N THR A 466 -12.41 -16.79 18.18
CA THR A 466 -12.16 -18.23 18.21
C THR A 466 -10.84 -18.59 17.54
N ASN A 467 -10.10 -19.55 18.09
CA ASN A 467 -8.83 -20.05 17.57
C ASN A 467 -7.90 -18.89 17.21
N PHE A 468 -7.71 -18.01 18.20
CA PHE A 468 -6.87 -16.81 18.19
C PHE A 468 -7.32 -15.66 17.27
N THR A 469 -7.81 -15.93 16.06
CA THR A 469 -8.12 -14.87 15.09
C THR A 469 -9.44 -15.06 14.36
N PHE A 470 -10.14 -16.17 14.50
CA PHE A 470 -11.36 -16.49 13.75
C PHE A 470 -12.65 -16.16 14.52
N ARG A 471 -13.81 -16.43 13.91
CA ARG A 471 -15.13 -16.22 14.50
C ARG A 471 -15.75 -17.55 14.89
N GLY A 472 -16.48 -17.59 16.00
CA GLY A 472 -17.29 -18.73 16.39
C GLY A 472 -18.62 -18.33 16.99
N VAL A 473 -19.62 -19.20 16.91
CA VAL A 473 -20.97 -18.94 17.42
C VAL A 473 -21.61 -20.23 17.94
N PHE A 474 -22.32 -20.13 19.07
CA PHE A 474 -23.14 -21.21 19.58
C PHE A 474 -24.39 -21.38 18.73
N ILE A 475 -24.68 -22.60 18.30
CA ILE A 475 -25.84 -22.97 17.51
C ILE A 475 -26.71 -23.92 18.34
N PRO A 476 -27.98 -23.58 18.61
CA PRO A 476 -28.88 -24.47 19.34
C PRO A 476 -29.24 -25.72 18.53
N GLU A 477 -29.77 -26.75 19.18
CA GLU A 477 -30.31 -27.93 18.49
C GLU A 477 -31.35 -27.57 17.41
N GLY A 478 -31.20 -28.14 16.21
CA GLY A 478 -32.16 -28.03 15.11
C GLY A 478 -31.54 -27.60 13.78
N GLU A 479 -32.41 -27.13 12.89
CA GLU A 479 -32.02 -26.48 11.63
C GLU A 479 -32.08 -24.96 11.81
N HIS A 480 -31.01 -24.26 11.44
CA HIS A 480 -30.92 -22.81 11.63
C HIS A 480 -30.32 -22.09 10.42
N GLU A 481 -30.75 -20.84 10.24
CA GLU A 481 -30.09 -19.88 9.35
C GLU A 481 -29.25 -18.89 10.18
N VAL A 482 -27.94 -18.95 9.96
CA VAL A 482 -26.95 -18.11 10.63
C VAL A 482 -26.47 -17.03 9.66
N ILE A 483 -26.71 -15.77 9.99
CA ILE A 483 -26.40 -14.62 9.14
C ILE A 483 -25.36 -13.74 9.84
N PHE A 484 -24.16 -13.67 9.27
CA PHE A 484 -23.14 -12.70 9.64
C PHE A 484 -23.26 -11.46 8.77
N LYS A 485 -23.27 -10.27 9.38
CA LYS A 485 -23.34 -8.98 8.68
C LYS A 485 -22.29 -8.02 9.23
N ASN A 486 -21.54 -7.40 8.34
CA ASN A 486 -20.60 -6.35 8.70
C ASN A 486 -21.32 -5.00 8.72
N ARG A 487 -21.24 -4.26 9.83
CA ARG A 487 -21.70 -2.88 9.92
C ARG A 487 -20.54 -1.91 9.78
N LEU A 488 -20.80 -0.72 9.26
CA LEU A 488 -19.74 0.29 9.14
C LEU A 488 -19.24 0.79 10.52
N PHE A 489 -20.09 0.70 11.55
CA PHE A 489 -19.80 1.10 12.92
C PHE A 489 -20.22 0.02 13.90
N LYS A 490 -19.46 -0.12 14.99
CA LYS A 490 -19.92 -0.80 16.19
C LYS A 490 -20.94 0.11 16.90
N LEU A 491 -22.19 -0.32 17.01
CA LEU A 491 -23.26 0.41 17.72
C LEU A 491 -23.16 0.23 19.23
#